data_AF-A0A8F5C0U1-F1
#
_entry.id   AF-A0A8F5C0U1-F1
#
_cell.length_a   1.000
_cell.length_b   1.000
_cell.length_c   1.000
_cell.angle_alpha   90.00
_cell.angle_beta   90.00
_cell.angle_gamma   90.00
#
_symmetry.space_group_name_H-M   'P 1'
#
loop_
_entity.id
_entity.type
_entity.pdbx_description
1 polymer ?
#
loop_
_entity_poly.entity_id
_entity_poly.type
_entity_poly.pdbx_seq_one_letter_code
_entity_poly.pdbx_strand_id
1 'polypeptide(L)'
;MIKVTFSNVYVIPSDRPIADGGNLVISLTNDNIQIHFNVFPYSPSREAITINVEDLSKLIKGLEHSLNTTARIKDYGQNSLLHSVLERLI
;
A
#
# COMPACT_ATOMS: atom_id res chain seq x y z
N MET A 1 -4.41 -23.19 12.80
CA MET A 1 -4.58 -22.11 11.82
C MET A 1 -3.24 -21.37 11.72
N ILE A 2 -2.53 -21.46 10.60
CA ILE A 2 -1.23 -20.78 10.43
C ILE A 2 -1.51 -19.30 10.22
N LYS A 3 -1.03 -18.45 11.12
CA LYS A 3 -1.11 -16.99 11.00
C LYS A 3 0.08 -16.54 10.18
N VAL A 4 -0.09 -16.37 8.86
CA VAL A 4 0.95 -15.77 8.02
C VAL A 4 0.89 -14.26 8.23
N THR A 5 1.95 -13.70 8.81
CA THR A 5 2.13 -12.25 9.00
C THR A 5 3.18 -11.74 8.03
N PHE A 6 2.84 -10.74 7.23
CA PHE A 6 3.85 -9.98 6.49
C PHE A 6 4.52 -9.02 7.46
N SER A 7 5.82 -9.20 7.73
CA SER A 7 6.57 -8.23 8.54
C SER A 7 6.96 -7.02 7.70
N ASN A 8 7.40 -7.26 6.46
CA ASN A 8 7.82 -6.21 5.53
C ASN A 8 7.09 -6.36 4.19
N VAL A 9 6.91 -5.23 3.53
CA VAL A 9 6.38 -5.13 2.16
C VAL A 9 7.29 -4.22 1.34
N TYR A 10 7.17 -4.34 0.03
CA TYR A 10 7.90 -3.52 -0.93
C TYR A 10 6.96 -2.49 -1.52
N VAL A 11 7.36 -1.22 -1.50
CA VAL A 11 6.49 -0.10 -1.87
C VAL A 11 7.16 0.75 -2.92
N ILE A 12 6.42 1.05 -3.99
CA ILE A 12 6.79 2.04 -5.00
C ILE A 12 5.74 3.17 -4.94
N PRO A 13 6.09 4.34 -4.40
CA PRO A 13 5.28 5.55 -4.54
C PRO A 13 5.25 6.01 -6.00
N SER A 14 4.11 6.53 -6.44
CA SER A 14 3.92 6.98 -7.83
C SER A 14 2.74 7.95 -7.94
N ASP A 15 2.69 8.68 -9.04
CA ASP A 15 1.58 9.55 -9.44
C ASP A 15 0.45 8.78 -10.14
N ARG A 16 0.65 7.49 -10.46
CA ARG A 16 -0.31 6.63 -11.15
C ARG A 16 -0.36 5.22 -10.56
N PRO A 17 -1.54 4.58 -10.49
CA PRO A 17 -1.63 3.20 -10.04
C PRO A 17 -0.96 2.24 -11.03
N ILE A 18 -0.14 1.31 -10.54
CA ILE A 18 0.33 0.15 -11.30
C ILE A 18 -0.73 -0.94 -11.15
N ALA A 19 -1.43 -1.24 -12.24
CA ALA A 19 -2.63 -2.09 -12.25
C ALA A 19 -2.40 -3.52 -12.78
N ASP A 20 -1.20 -3.82 -13.27
CA ASP A 20 -0.81 -5.08 -13.92
C ASP A 20 0.37 -5.76 -13.21
N GLY A 21 0.87 -5.19 -12.11
CA GLY A 21 2.07 -5.65 -11.40
C GLY A 21 1.84 -6.76 -10.38
N GLY A 22 0.63 -7.30 -10.24
CA GLY A 22 0.33 -8.29 -9.21
C GLY A 22 0.44 -7.73 -7.78
N ASN A 23 0.17 -6.43 -7.61
CA ASN A 23 0.32 -5.66 -6.38
C ASN A 23 -1.02 -5.23 -5.80
N LEU A 24 -0.95 -4.60 -4.64
CA LEU A 24 -2.03 -3.84 -4.05
C LEU A 24 -1.71 -2.35 -4.16
N VAL A 25 -2.70 -1.53 -4.53
CA VAL A 25 -2.52 -0.08 -4.65
C VAL A 25 -3.30 0.61 -3.55
N ILE A 26 -2.60 1.39 -2.74
CA ILE A 26 -3.18 2.32 -1.77
C ILE A 26 -3.17 3.71 -2.40
N SER A 27 -4.35 4.30 -2.62
CA SER A 27 -4.52 5.59 -3.27
C SER A 27 -5.00 6.65 -2.29
N LEU A 28 -4.33 7.79 -2.24
CA LEU A 28 -4.73 8.98 -1.49
C LEU A 28 -4.94 10.10 -2.53
N THR A 29 -6.18 10.58 -2.66
CA THR A 29 -6.55 11.53 -3.72
C THR A 29 -7.47 12.60 -3.17
N ASN A 30 -7.07 13.86 -3.33
CA ASN A 30 -7.93 15.03 -3.14
C ASN A 30 -7.88 15.91 -4.39
N ASP A 31 -8.49 17.10 -4.34
CA ASP A 31 -8.59 18.01 -5.49
C ASP A 31 -7.23 18.51 -6.02
N ASN A 32 -6.15 18.39 -5.24
CA ASN A 32 -4.84 18.98 -5.56
C ASN A 32 -3.73 17.94 -5.74
N ILE A 33 -3.85 16.76 -5.11
CA ILE A 33 -2.77 15.78 -4.97
C ILE A 33 -3.31 14.37 -5.23
N GLN A 34 -2.55 13.60 -5.99
CA GLN A 34 -2.77 12.19 -6.23
C GLN A 34 -1.49 11.40 -5.92
N ILE A 35 -1.55 10.54 -4.90
CA ILE A 35 -0.43 9.70 -4.49
C ILE A 35 -0.89 8.25 -4.46
N HIS A 36 -0.11 7.38 -5.09
CA HIS A 36 -0.34 5.94 -5.10
C HIS A 36 0.86 5.22 -4.52
N PHE A 37 0.62 4.35 -3.54
CA PHE A 37 1.59 3.41 -3.01
C PHE A 37 1.29 2.03 -3.59
N ASN A 38 2.17 1.58 -4.50
CA ASN A 38 2.09 0.24 -5.07
C ASN A 38 2.82 -0.72 -4.13
N VAL A 39 2.07 -1.57 -3.45
CA VAL A 39 2.55 -2.47 -2.39
C VAL A 39 2.64 -3.90 -2.93
N PHE A 40 3.84 -4.47 -2.86
CA PHE A 40 4.16 -5.79 -3.35
C PHE A 40 4.62 -6.69 -2.18
N PRO A 41 4.25 -7.98 -2.19
CA PRO A 41 4.75 -8.94 -1.21
C PRO A 41 6.18 -9.42 -1.49
N TYR A 42 6.75 -9.07 -2.66
CA TYR A 42 8.11 -9.36 -3.09
C TYR A 42 8.75 -8.08 -3.66
N SER A 43 10.08 -8.04 -3.80
CA SER A 43 10.78 -6.89 -4.40
C SER A 43 10.53 -6.86 -5.91
N PRO A 44 9.76 -5.90 -6.46
CA PRO A 44 9.51 -5.84 -7.90
C PRO A 44 10.69 -5.22 -8.66
N SER A 45 11.49 -4.38 -8.00
CA SER A 45 12.65 -3.69 -8.57
C SER A 45 13.58 -3.23 -7.45
N ARG A 46 14.78 -2.77 -7.83
CA ARG A 46 15.76 -2.18 -6.89
C ARG A 46 15.34 -0.83 -6.31
N GLU A 47 14.36 -0.18 -6.91
CA GLU A 47 13.85 1.13 -6.50
C GLU A 47 12.74 1.00 -5.44
N ALA A 48 12.23 -0.21 -5.22
CA ALA A 48 11.20 -0.46 -4.24
C ALA A 48 11.72 -0.26 -2.81
N ILE A 49 10.99 0.53 -2.05
CA ILE A 49 11.27 0.80 -0.64
C ILE A 49 10.77 -0.40 0.16
N THR A 50 11.65 -0.99 0.98
CA THR A 50 11.22 -2.00 1.94
C THR A 50 10.74 -1.29 3.20
N ILE A 51 9.51 -1.54 3.61
CA ILE A 51 8.90 -0.92 4.78
C ILE A 51 8.17 -1.97 5.62
N ASN A 52 8.23 -1.82 6.94
CA ASN A 52 7.39 -2.61 7.83
C ASN A 52 5.92 -2.23 7.61
N VAL A 53 5.04 -3.23 7.61
CA VAL A 53 3.60 -3.04 7.45
C VAL A 53 2.98 -2.07 8.47
N GLU A 54 3.46 -2.07 9.72
CA GLU A 54 3.00 -1.13 10.76
C GLU A 54 3.41 0.32 10.46
N ASP A 55 4.62 0.53 9.97
CA ASP A 55 5.11 1.88 9.65
C ASP A 55 4.47 2.40 8.36
N LEU A 56 4.16 1.50 7.41
CA LEU A 56 3.33 1.84 6.26
C LEU A 56 1.94 2.30 6.72
N SER A 57 1.29 1.59 7.64
CA SER A 57 0.00 2.00 8.20
C SER A 57 0.06 3.39 8.84
N LYS A 58 1.07 3.67 9.68
CA LYS A 58 1.28 5.00 10.28
C LYS A 58 1.48 6.08 9.22
N LEU A 59 2.27 5.80 8.18
CA LEU A 59 2.50 6.72 7.07
C LEU A 59 1.18 7.04 6.35
N ILE A 60 0.40 6.02 6.00
CA ILE A 60 -0.89 6.22 5.33
C ILE A 60 -1.83 7.07 6.20
N LYS A 61 -1.96 6.77 7.49
CA LYS A 61 -2.79 7.55 8.43
C LYS A 61 -2.34 9.00 8.56
N GLY A 62 -1.03 9.23 8.63
CA GLY A 62 -0.46 10.58 8.65
C GLY A 62 -0.79 11.35 7.37
N LEU A 63 -0.76 10.69 6.21
CA LEU A 63 -1.10 11.30 4.93
C LEU A 63 -2.61 11.54 4.78
N GLU A 64 -3.46 10.62 5.23
CA GLU A 64 -4.93 10.82 5.28
C GLU A 64 -5.27 12.10 6.04
N HIS A 65 -4.69 12.28 7.22
CA HIS A 65 -4.88 13.48 8.04
C HIS A 65 -4.34 14.74 7.36
N SER A 66 -3.11 14.69 6.84
CA SER A 66 -2.44 15.86 6.24
C SER A 66 -3.09 16.31 4.93
N LEU A 67 -3.61 15.36 4.14
CA LEU A 67 -4.25 15.61 2.86
C LEU A 67 -5.78 15.76 2.95
N ASN A 68 -6.34 15.60 4.15
CA ASN A 68 -7.79 15.57 4.39
C ASN A 68 -8.53 14.65 3.41
N THR A 69 -8.05 13.41 3.29
CA THR A 69 -8.59 12.38 2.39
C THR A 69 -8.57 11.02 3.07
N THR A 70 -9.31 10.06 2.51
CA THR A 70 -9.27 8.65 2.92
C THR A 70 -8.52 7.82 1.90
N ALA A 71 -7.71 6.88 2.36
CA ALA A 71 -7.01 5.91 1.55
C ALA A 71 -7.99 4.91 0.93
N ARG A 72 -7.81 4.62 -0.36
CA ARG A 72 -8.57 3.59 -1.08
C ARG A 72 -7.65 2.47 -1.50
N ILE A 73 -8.00 1.25 -1.17
CA ILE A 73 -7.22 0.06 -1.50
C ILE A 73 -7.83 -0.65 -2.69
N LYS A 74 -7.00 -1.07 -3.63
CA LYS A 74 -7.40 -1.96 -4.73
C LYS A 74 -6.34 -3.03 -4.96
N ASP A 75 -6.78 -4.29 -5.00
CA ASP A 75 -5.92 -5.44 -5.24
C ASP A 75 -5.91 -5.80 -6.73
N TYR A 76 -4.73 -5.80 -7.33
CA TYR A 76 -4.49 -6.16 -8.73
C TYR A 76 -3.72 -7.48 -8.88
N GLY A 77 -3.38 -8.15 -7.78
CA GLY A 77 -2.62 -9.41 -7.79
C GLY A 77 -3.30 -10.58 -7.10
N GLN A 78 -4.55 -10.41 -6.64
CA GLN A 78 -5.25 -11.39 -5.82
C GLN A 78 -4.48 -11.70 -4.52
N ASN A 79 -3.80 -10.69 -3.96
CA ASN A 79 -3.05 -10.76 -2.72
C ASN A 79 -3.97 -10.70 -1.49
N SER A 80 -4.95 -11.61 -1.41
CA SER A 80 -6.02 -11.61 -0.39
C SER A 80 -5.51 -11.53 1.05
N LEU A 81 -4.40 -12.20 1.36
CA LEU A 81 -3.76 -12.15 2.67
C LEU A 81 -3.17 -10.75 2.97
N LEU A 82 -2.46 -10.17 2.00
CA LEU A 82 -1.85 -8.84 2.16
C LEU A 82 -2.93 -7.76 2.27
N HIS A 83 -3.98 -7.86 1.44
CA HIS A 83 -5.16 -7.01 1.51
C HIS A 83 -5.79 -7.07 2.91
N SER A 84 -6.04 -8.28 3.43
CA SER A 84 -6.61 -8.48 4.76
C SER A 84 -5.74 -7.91 5.89
N VAL A 85 -4.41 -7.95 5.74
CA VAL A 85 -3.50 -7.37 6.72
C VAL A 85 -3.53 -5.85 6.67
N LEU A 86 -3.48 -5.25 5.48
CA LEU A 86 -3.45 -3.80 5.32
C LEU A 86 -4.79 -3.14 5.69
N GLU A 87 -5.93 -3.73 5.32
CA GLU A 87 -7.26 -3.22 5.70
C GLU A 87 -7.50 -3.21 7.20
N ARG A 88 -6.89 -4.13 7.96
CA ARG A 88 -7.01 -4.12 9.43
C ARG A 88 -6.23 -3.00 10.09
N LEU A 89 -5.28 -2.41 9.38
CA LEU A 89 -4.32 -1.45 9.92
C LEU A 89 -4.63 -0.02 9.52
N ILE A 90 -5.42 0.19 8.45
CA ILE A 90 -5.93 1.50 8.03
C ILE A 90 -7.28 1.68 8.72
#